data_AF-A0A0C9ZSU5-F1
#
_entry.id   AF-A0A0C9ZSU5-F1
#
_cell.length_a   1.000
_cell.length_b   1.000
_cell.length_c   1.000
_cell.angle_alpha   90.00
_cell.angle_beta   90.00
_cell.angle_gamma   90.00
#
_symmetry.space_group_name_H-M   'P 1'
#
loop_
_entity.id
_entity.type
_entity.pdbx_description
1 polymer ?
#
loop_
_entity_poly.entity_id
_entity_poly.type
_entity_poly.pdbx_seq_one_letter_code
_entity_poly.pdbx_strand_id
1 'polypeptide(L)'
;MHLTISNQTQEDLCCTLRGASQEDHVLFIRAHSKRISFSQKCSILEVSRHSWDNANKEHEANPGANPVSVTMHLNFGAAARWKPVKVPADSEWVVYRNKLSRKHHCLLIFPRRDTSCFLSLVPDAAPLSSLMLPGKTIVRVPCTHLTAHIRNS
;
A
#
# COMPACT_ATOMS: atom_id res chain seq x y z
N MET A 1 -10.14 16.77 0.19
CA MET A 1 -9.61 15.71 -0.71
C MET A 1 -9.54 14.46 0.15
N HIS A 2 -10.17 13.38 -0.22
CA HIS A 2 -10.20 12.15 0.55
C HIS A 2 -9.06 11.22 0.10
N LEU A 3 -8.22 10.78 1.02
CA LEU A 3 -7.13 9.84 0.80
C LEU A 3 -7.38 8.60 1.65
N THR A 4 -7.46 7.43 1.01
CA THR A 4 -7.49 6.13 1.67
C THR A 4 -6.13 5.48 1.56
N ILE A 5 -5.53 5.07 2.67
CA ILE A 5 -4.27 4.31 2.67
C ILE A 5 -4.56 2.89 3.15
N SER A 6 -4.06 1.88 2.44
CA SER A 6 -4.16 0.49 2.85
C SER A 6 -2.79 -0.19 2.81
N ASN A 7 -2.49 -0.84 3.93
CA ASN A 7 -1.25 -1.57 4.15
C ASN A 7 -1.46 -3.04 3.80
N GLN A 8 -0.74 -3.52 2.79
CA GLN A 8 -0.72 -4.93 2.37
C GLN A 8 0.59 -5.63 2.78
N THR A 9 1.39 -4.99 3.63
CA THR A 9 2.58 -5.57 4.23
C THR A 9 2.20 -6.36 5.49
N GLN A 10 3.17 -7.15 5.97
CA GLN A 10 3.09 -7.88 7.25
C GLN A 10 3.50 -7.02 8.45
N GLU A 11 3.94 -5.78 8.20
CA GLU A 11 4.49 -4.90 9.21
C GLU A 11 3.53 -3.74 9.48
N ASP A 12 3.60 -3.18 10.68
CA ASP A 12 2.90 -1.94 11.00
C ASP A 12 3.65 -0.76 10.40
N LEU A 13 2.92 0.14 9.74
CA LEU A 13 3.49 1.30 9.07
C LEU A 13 3.12 2.58 9.81
N CYS A 14 4.09 3.47 9.96
CA CYS A 14 3.89 4.85 10.34
C CYS A 14 3.88 5.71 9.08
N CYS A 15 2.81 6.48 8.88
CA CYS A 15 2.61 7.32 7.72
C CYS A 15 2.51 8.77 8.16
N THR A 16 3.49 9.59 7.81
CA THR A 16 3.47 11.04 8.06
C THR A 16 3.03 11.75 6.80
N LEU A 17 1.87 12.40 6.86
CA LEU A 17 1.29 13.20 5.79
C LEU A 17 1.66 14.66 6.03
N ARG A 18 2.45 15.24 5.12
CA ARG A 18 2.74 16.68 5.12
C ARG A 18 1.86 17.39 4.10
N GLY A 19 1.12 18.38 4.58
CA GLY A 19 0.24 19.23 3.80
C GLY A 19 0.88 20.56 3.42
N ALA A 20 0.06 21.46 2.88
CA ALA A 20 0.41 22.89 2.81
C ALA A 20 0.20 23.58 4.16
N SER A 21 -0.57 22.97 5.07
CA SER A 21 -0.62 23.36 6.48
C SER A 21 0.69 22.98 7.16
N GLN A 22 1.10 23.76 8.15
CA GLN A 22 2.33 23.54 8.92
C GLN A 22 2.25 22.32 9.86
N GLU A 23 1.09 21.67 9.96
CA GLU A 23 0.89 20.50 10.80
C GLU A 23 1.10 19.19 10.02
N ASP A 24 2.01 18.37 10.55
CA ASP A 24 2.24 17.00 10.10
C ASP A 24 1.19 16.08 10.74
N HIS A 25 0.54 15.25 9.91
CA HIS A 25 -0.41 14.25 10.39
C HIS A 25 0.21 12.87 10.38
N VAL A 26 0.40 12.29 11.56
CA VAL A 26 0.95 10.94 11.73
C VAL A 26 -0.18 9.92 11.83
N LEU A 27 -0.12 8.87 11.01
CA LEU A 27 -1.10 7.80 10.94
C LEU A 27 -0.41 6.45 11.13
N PHE A 28 -0.93 5.61 12.02
CA PHE A 28 -0.42 4.27 12.26
C PHE A 28 -1.32 3.23 11.58
N ILE A 29 -0.79 2.52 10.58
CA ILE A 29 -1.54 1.56 9.78
C ILE A 29 -1.04 0.16 10.08
N ARG A 30 -1.89 -0.63 10.74
CA ARG A 30 -1.55 -2.02 11.07
C ARG A 30 -1.33 -2.89 9.83
N ALA A 31 -0.53 -3.94 9.99
CA ALA A 31 -0.34 -5.00 9.01
C ALA A 31 -1.69 -5.52 8.50
N HIS A 32 -1.79 -5.75 7.20
CA HIS A 32 -3.02 -6.18 6.51
C HIS A 32 -4.28 -5.32 6.78
N SER A 33 -4.12 -4.12 7.34
CA SER A 33 -5.26 -3.26 7.66
C SER A 33 -5.79 -2.56 6.43
N LYS A 34 -7.11 -2.58 6.31
CA LYS A 34 -7.83 -1.83 5.31
C LYS A 34 -8.27 -0.52 5.95
N ARG A 35 -7.62 0.55 5.48
CA ARG A 35 -8.20 1.89 5.31
C ARG A 35 -8.13 2.80 6.54
N ILE A 36 -7.13 3.67 6.52
CA ILE A 36 -7.23 4.98 7.16
C ILE A 36 -7.62 6.00 6.12
N SER A 37 -8.57 6.88 6.47
CA SER A 37 -9.11 7.87 5.57
C SER A 37 -8.81 9.27 6.08
N PHE A 38 -8.26 10.12 5.21
CA PHE A 38 -7.83 11.47 5.53
C PHE A 38 -8.45 12.49 4.56
N SER A 39 -8.93 13.64 5.03
CA SER A 39 -9.75 14.56 4.23
C SER A 39 -9.05 15.85 3.79
N GLN A 40 -7.81 16.09 4.22
CA GLN A 40 -7.08 17.32 3.92
C GLN A 40 -6.19 17.21 2.68
N LYS A 41 -5.68 18.36 2.22
CA LYS A 41 -4.73 18.41 1.09
C LYS A 41 -3.36 17.99 1.60
N CYS A 42 -2.83 16.91 1.04
CA CYS A 42 -1.50 16.41 1.32
C CYS A 42 -0.70 16.37 0.01
N SER A 43 0.57 16.78 0.06
CA SER A 43 1.49 16.76 -1.08
C SER A 43 2.61 15.75 -0.89
N ILE A 44 2.95 15.41 0.36
CA ILE A 44 4.06 14.51 0.69
C ILE A 44 3.56 13.46 1.68
N LEU A 45 3.80 12.19 1.36
CA LEU A 45 3.61 11.08 2.27
C LEU A 45 4.98 10.47 2.57
N GLU A 46 5.34 10.44 3.84
CA GLU A 46 6.48 9.69 4.34
C GLU A 46 5.96 8.41 4.99
N VAL A 47 6.47 7.26 4.58
CA VAL A 47 6.14 5.96 5.17
C VAL A 47 7.39 5.43 5.86
N SER A 48 7.28 5.01 7.11
CA SER A 48 8.35 4.35 7.85
C SER A 48 7.82 3.10 8.55
N ARG A 49 8.71 2.18 8.89
CA ARG A 49 8.35 1.05 9.76
C ARG A 49 8.01 1.58 11.15
N HIS A 50 6.89 1.13 11.68
CA HIS A 50 6.56 1.42 13.06
C HIS A 50 7.17 0.33 13.96
N SER A 51 8.32 0.61 14.56
CA SER A 51 8.89 -0.26 15.61
C SER A 51 8.22 0.08 16.95
N TRP A 52 7.24 -0.73 17.38
CA TRP A 52 6.71 -0.67 18.75
C TRP A 52 7.80 -0.99 19.79
N ASP A 53 8.76 -1.83 19.41
CA ASP A 53 9.71 -2.44 20.35
C ASP A 53 10.83 -1.49 20.83
N ASN A 54 10.99 -0.33 20.19
CA ASN A 54 12.05 0.61 20.54
C ASN A 54 11.73 1.48 21.76
N ALA A 55 10.46 1.66 22.12
CA ALA A 55 10.06 2.54 23.23
C ALA A 55 10.43 1.98 24.62
N ASN A 56 10.71 0.68 24.73
CA ASN A 56 11.07 0.03 26.00
C ASN A 56 12.56 -0.38 26.08
N LYS A 57 13.35 -0.10 25.03
CA LYS A 57 14.79 -0.44 24.96
C LYS A 57 15.66 0.80 24.70
N GLU A 58 15.25 1.96 25.23
CA GLU A 58 15.99 3.23 25.10
C GLU A 58 17.38 3.24 25.78
N HIS A 59 17.81 2.13 26.41
CA HIS A 59 19.11 2.09 27.10
C HIS A 59 20.29 1.51 26.30
N GLU A 60 20.10 0.85 25.15
CA GLU A 60 21.22 0.31 24.35
C GLU A 60 21.01 0.39 22.82
N ALA A 61 20.21 1.34 22.34
CA ALA A 61 20.01 1.51 20.90
C ALA A 61 21.14 2.35 20.29
N ASN A 62 21.91 1.72 19.40
CA ASN A 62 22.93 2.32 18.55
C ASN A 62 22.34 3.57 17.83
N PRO A 63 22.79 4.81 18.11
CA PRO A 63 22.14 6.05 17.66
C PRO A 63 22.22 6.33 16.15
N GLY A 64 22.67 5.37 15.34
CA GLY A 64 22.88 5.52 13.89
C GLY A 64 21.86 4.84 12.99
N ALA A 65 20.97 3.98 13.51
CA ALA A 65 20.01 3.26 12.68
C ALA A 65 18.74 4.11 12.48
N ASN A 66 18.81 5.06 11.54
CA ASN A 66 17.61 5.79 11.11
C ASN A 66 16.56 4.79 10.59
N PRO A 67 15.29 4.89 11.03
CA PRO A 67 14.25 4.05 10.48
C PRO A 67 14.18 4.28 8.97
N VAL A 68 14.15 3.20 8.19
CA VAL A 68 13.98 3.27 6.73
C VAL A 68 12.67 4.01 6.46
N SER A 69 12.78 5.28 6.07
CA SER A 69 11.64 6.11 5.70
C SER A 69 11.67 6.40 4.20
N VAL A 70 10.50 6.32 3.59
CA VAL A 70 10.30 6.51 2.16
C VAL A 70 9.39 7.70 1.98
N THR A 71 9.96 8.79 1.49
CA THR A 71 9.21 10.01 1.16
C THR A 71 8.74 9.95 -0.29
N MET A 72 7.46 10.22 -0.51
CA MET A 72 6.85 10.21 -1.84
C MET A 72 5.98 11.45 -2.07
N HIS A 73 6.06 12.01 -3.28
CA HIS A 73 5.25 13.15 -3.70
C HIS A 73 3.92 12.69 -4.31
N LEU A 74 2.82 13.16 -3.73
CA LEU A 74 1.47 12.77 -4.10
C LEU A 74 0.89 13.73 -5.15
N ASN A 75 1.14 13.43 -6.43
CA ASN A 75 0.57 14.20 -7.54
C ASN A 75 -0.83 13.70 -7.93
N PHE A 76 -1.89 14.24 -7.33
CA PHE A 76 -3.28 13.81 -7.55
C PHE A 76 -3.88 14.31 -8.89
N GLY A 77 -3.34 13.82 -10.01
CA GLY A 77 -3.84 14.09 -11.36
C GLY A 77 -5.10 13.30 -11.74
N ALA A 78 -5.58 13.50 -12.98
CA ALA A 78 -6.85 12.96 -13.49
C ALA A 78 -6.88 11.45 -13.82
N ALA A 79 -5.91 10.65 -13.39
CA ALA A 79 -5.83 9.25 -13.83
C ALA A 79 -6.73 8.30 -13.03
N ALA A 80 -7.71 7.70 -13.69
CA ALA A 80 -8.64 6.69 -13.12
C ALA A 80 -8.08 5.25 -13.13
N ARG A 81 -6.75 5.09 -13.19
CA ARG A 81 -6.09 3.77 -13.23
C ARG A 81 -5.02 3.70 -12.15
N TRP A 82 -4.74 2.48 -11.67
CA TRP A 82 -3.60 2.20 -10.81
C TRP A 82 -2.32 2.70 -11.48
N LYS A 83 -1.58 3.55 -10.78
CA LYS A 83 -0.27 4.05 -11.20
C LYS A 83 0.76 3.75 -10.12
N PRO A 84 1.93 3.22 -10.46
CA PRO A 84 3.02 3.14 -9.50
C PRO A 84 3.41 4.56 -9.06
N VAL A 85 3.67 4.73 -7.78
CA VAL A 85 4.30 5.93 -7.22
C VAL A 85 5.81 5.71 -7.28
N LYS A 86 6.55 6.75 -7.68
CA LYS A 86 8.01 6.68 -7.66
C LYS A 86 8.46 6.59 -6.21
N VAL A 87 9.08 5.47 -5.88
CA VAL A 87 9.77 5.23 -4.61
C VAL A 87 11.26 5.00 -4.92
N PRO A 88 12.17 5.28 -3.97
CA PRO A 88 13.59 4.99 -4.12
C PRO A 88 13.85 3.53 -4.53
N ALA A 89 14.90 3.30 -5.32
CA ALA A 89 15.19 2.00 -5.91
C ALA A 89 15.61 0.94 -4.88
N ASP A 90 16.00 1.37 -3.69
CA ASP A 90 16.34 0.63 -2.48
C ASP A 90 15.16 0.45 -1.53
N SER A 91 13.98 1.01 -1.84
CA SER A 91 12.79 0.86 -1.00
C SER A 91 12.32 -0.60 -0.94
N GLU A 92 11.98 -1.05 0.27
CA GLU A 92 11.37 -2.35 0.55
C GLU A 92 9.87 -2.40 0.23
N TRP A 93 9.29 -1.29 -0.24
CA TRP A 93 7.87 -1.22 -0.56
C TRP A 93 7.63 -0.83 -2.02
N VAL A 94 6.50 -1.28 -2.55
CA VAL A 94 5.94 -0.81 -3.80
C VAL A 94 4.64 -0.12 -3.49
N VAL A 95 4.53 1.14 -3.92
CA VAL A 95 3.34 1.95 -3.66
C VAL A 95 2.58 2.19 -4.95
N TYR A 96 1.28 1.89 -4.93
CA TYR A 96 0.37 2.19 -6.02
C TYR A 96 -0.66 3.22 -5.60
N ARG A 97 -1.00 4.11 -6.53
CA ARG A 97 -2.10 5.06 -6.37
C ARG A 97 -3.23 4.78 -7.34
N ASN A 98 -4.46 5.00 -6.91
CA ASN A 98 -5.63 5.00 -7.76
C ASN A 98 -6.54 6.18 -7.41
N LYS A 99 -7.25 6.70 -8.41
CA LYS A 99 -8.30 7.70 -8.23
C LYS A 99 -9.65 6.99 -8.24
N LEU A 100 -10.32 6.96 -7.09
CA LEU A 100 -11.64 6.36 -6.94
C LEU A 100 -12.76 7.33 -7.33
N SER A 101 -12.59 8.63 -7.06
CA SER A 101 -13.51 9.68 -7.50
C SER A 101 -12.77 11.00 -7.72
N ARG A 102 -13.47 12.06 -8.16
CA ARG A 102 -12.86 13.40 -8.37
C ARG A 102 -12.12 13.91 -7.13
N LYS A 103 -12.62 13.57 -5.94
CA LYS A 103 -12.07 14.00 -4.65
C LYS A 103 -11.56 12.83 -3.82
N HIS A 104 -11.47 11.60 -4.34
CA HIS A 104 -11.07 10.42 -3.56
C HIS A 104 -9.94 9.65 -4.25
N HIS A 105 -8.85 9.47 -3.52
CA HIS A 105 -7.68 8.71 -3.92
C HIS A 105 -7.43 7.55 -2.95
N CYS A 106 -6.85 6.47 -3.48
CA CYS A 106 -6.46 5.29 -2.73
C CYS A 106 -4.96 5.04 -2.94
N LEU A 107 -4.23 4.77 -1.87
CA LEU A 107 -2.86 4.32 -1.87
C LEU A 107 -2.80 2.89 -1.33
N LEU A 108 -2.14 2.02 -2.08
CA LEU A 108 -1.83 0.65 -1.67
C LEU A 108 -0.32 0.53 -1.48
N ILE A 109 0.09 0.06 -0.31
CA ILE A 109 1.49 -0.19 0.03
C ILE A 109 1.67 -1.70 0.08
N PHE A 110 2.55 -2.23 -0.77
CA PHE A 110 2.89 -3.66 -0.81
C PHE A 110 4.35 -3.85 -0.43
N PRO A 111 4.72 -5.02 0.13
CA PRO A 111 6.13 -5.38 0.24
C PRO A 111 6.70 -5.57 -1.16
N ARG A 112 7.91 -5.07 -1.37
CA ARG A 112 8.65 -5.30 -2.60
C ARG A 112 9.14 -6.73 -2.58
N ARG A 113 8.48 -7.56 -3.36
CA ARG A 113 8.89 -8.95 -3.57
C ARG A 113 9.81 -8.99 -4.78
N ASP A 114 10.87 -9.78 -4.68
CA ASP A 114 11.60 -10.15 -5.88
C ASP A 114 10.66 -10.95 -6.79
N THR A 115 10.39 -10.41 -7.97
CA THR A 115 9.58 -11.07 -8.99
C THR A 115 10.18 -12.39 -9.46
N SER A 116 11.50 -12.59 -9.28
CA SER A 116 12.16 -13.87 -9.56
C SER A 116 11.60 -14.99 -8.68
N CYS A 117 11.29 -14.70 -7.41
CA CYS A 117 10.74 -15.64 -6.44
C CYS A 117 9.22 -15.81 -6.55
N PHE A 118 8.52 -14.94 -7.28
CA PHE A 118 7.07 -15.07 -7.41
C PHE A 118 6.69 -16.33 -8.18
N LEU A 119 7.40 -16.63 -9.27
CA LEU A 119 7.11 -17.81 -10.08
C LEU A 119 7.49 -19.11 -9.37
N SER A 120 8.48 -19.10 -8.48
CA SER A 120 8.85 -20.29 -7.69
C SER A 120 7.86 -20.63 -6.57
N LEU A 121 7.01 -19.68 -6.17
CA LEU A 121 5.94 -19.90 -5.20
C LEU A 121 4.62 -20.34 -5.86
N VAL A 122 4.54 -20.31 -7.19
CA VAL A 122 3.38 -20.79 -7.93
C VAL A 122 3.53 -22.30 -8.09
N PRO A 123 2.59 -23.12 -7.59
CA PRO A 123 2.62 -24.54 -7.86
C PRO A 123 2.51 -24.78 -9.36
N ASP A 124 3.33 -25.66 -9.92
CA ASP A 124 3.41 -25.93 -11.38
C ASP A 124 2.05 -26.30 -12.01
N ALA A 125 1.10 -26.77 -11.20
CA ALA A 125 -0.26 -27.13 -11.61
C ALA A 125 -1.23 -25.93 -11.73
N ALA A 126 -0.85 -24.73 -11.26
CA ALA A 126 -1.72 -23.57 -11.30
C ALA A 126 -1.73 -22.94 -12.71
N PRO A 127 -2.89 -22.81 -13.37
CA PRO A 127 -2.95 -22.17 -14.68
C PRO A 127 -2.52 -20.70 -14.55
N LEU A 128 -1.60 -20.25 -15.41
CA LEU A 128 -1.07 -18.87 -15.40
C LEU A 128 -2.17 -17.81 -15.50
N SER A 129 -3.33 -18.16 -16.06
CA SER A 129 -4.53 -17.30 -16.13
C SER A 129 -5.19 -17.02 -14.77
N SER A 130 -4.90 -17.84 -13.75
CA SER A 130 -5.36 -17.64 -12.38
C SER A 130 -4.42 -16.76 -11.53
N LEU A 131 -3.21 -16.48 -12.02
CA LEU A 131 -2.24 -15.64 -11.34
C LEU A 131 -2.54 -14.16 -11.60
N MET A 132 -2.95 -13.44 -10.56
CA MET A 132 -2.97 -11.98 -10.59
C MET A 132 -1.54 -11.45 -10.53
N LEU A 133 -0.88 -11.34 -11.69
CA LEU A 133 0.46 -10.79 -11.79
C LEU A 133 0.44 -9.26 -11.63
N PRO A 134 1.20 -8.67 -10.69
CA PRO A 134 1.33 -7.23 -10.59
C PRO A 134 2.11 -6.70 -11.81
N GLY A 135 1.46 -5.89 -12.65
CA GLY A 135 2.09 -5.19 -13.77
C GLY A 135 1.62 -5.61 -15.17
N LYS A 136 0.98 -6.78 -15.32
CA LYS A 136 0.18 -7.09 -16.51
C LYS A 136 -1.28 -6.84 -16.18
N THR A 137 -1.94 -6.12 -17.08
CA THR A 137 -3.35 -5.72 -17.06
C THR A 137 -4.20 -6.72 -16.28
N ILE A 138 -4.93 -6.24 -15.28
CA ILE A 138 -6.03 -6.98 -14.65
C ILE A 138 -6.88 -7.53 -15.79
N VAL A 139 -6.75 -8.82 -16.11
CA VAL A 139 -7.75 -9.51 -16.91
C VAL A 139 -8.96 -9.55 -15.98
N ARG A 140 -9.91 -8.64 -16.24
CA ARG A 140 -11.24 -8.76 -15.67
C ARG A 140 -11.73 -10.16 -16.05
N VAL A 141 -11.80 -11.05 -15.07
CA VAL A 141 -12.75 -12.14 -15.16
C VAL A 141 -14.11 -11.45 -15.11
N PRO A 142 -14.93 -11.51 -16.17
CA PRO A 142 -16.31 -11.05 -16.06
C PRO A 142 -16.98 -11.95 -15.02
N CYS A 143 -17.44 -11.37 -13.91
CA CYS A 143 -18.42 -12.02 -13.05
C CYS A 143 -19.73 -12.13 -13.83
N THR A 144 -19.86 -13.14 -14.69
CA THR A 144 -21.14 -13.59 -15.22
C THR A 144 -21.56 -14.81 -14.41
N HIS A 145 -22.60 -14.60 -13.59
CA HIS A 145 -23.48 -15.59 -12.96
C HIS A 145 -22.85 -16.61 -12.01
N LEU A 146 -22.84 -16.25 -10.73
CA LEU A 146 -22.95 -17.22 -9.64
C LEU A 146 -24.24 -16.90 -8.86
N THR A 147 -25.37 -17.24 -9.48
CA THR A 147 -26.66 -17.37 -8.78
C THR A 147 -26.79 -18.83 -8.36
N ALA A 148 -26.17 -19.20 -7.25
CA ALA A 148 -26.45 -20.47 -6.62
C ALA A 148 -27.76 -20.32 -5.85
N HIS A 149 -28.86 -20.80 -6.45
CA HIS A 149 -30.12 -21.03 -5.76
C HIS A 149 -29.90 -22.09 -4.68
N ILE A 150 -29.93 -21.68 -3.42
CA ILE A 150 -30.16 -22.59 -2.30
C ILE A 150 -31.67 -22.85 -2.28
N ARG A 151 -32.09 -24.02 -2.77
CA ARG A 151 -33.41 -24.59 -2.48
C ARG A 151 -33.24 -25.49 -1.26
N ASN A 152 -33.94 -25.13 -0.17
CA ASN A 152 -34.21 -26.03 0.94
C ASN A 152 -35.04 -27.22 0.45
N SER A 153 -34.68 -28.41 0.92
CA SER A 153 -35.55 -29.58 1.03
C SER A 153 -35.11 -30.33 2.27
#